data_AF-A0AAU5TBT6-F1
#
_entry.id   AF-A0AAU5TBT6-F1
#
_cell.length_a   1.000
_cell.length_b   1.000
_cell.length_c   1.000
_cell.angle_alpha   90.00
_cell.angle_beta   90.00
_cell.angle_gamma   90.00
#
_symmetry.space_group_name_H-M   'P 1'
#
loop_
_entity.id
_entity.type
_entity.pdbx_description
1 polymer ?
#
loop_
_entity_poly.entity_id
_entity_poly.type
_entity_poly.pdbx_seq_one_letter_code
_entity_poly.pdbx_strand_id
1 'polypeptide(L)'
;MHIRKPLIAAAATAALAAGALATFAGLGTAQAAGAATATTAAAAGNVKIAYYDQWSVYGNAFYPKQLDTRGIAGKLDVINYSFGNIHPTDLTCFEANKAAGDDNNASAGDGAGDSYADYQKSFGAADSVSGVADKWDQPIVGVFNQFKQLKAKYPHLKINISIGGWTYSKYFSDAAKTDASRKKLVSSCIDQYIKGNLPVEGGYGGPGSAAGIFDGIDIDWEYPGSAGGHLGNHYAPEDKQNFTLLLKEFRTQLDAYGQANGGKKYLLTSALPAGQDKIKYIETDKIGAYLDYANIMTYDMHGAWDGDGPTYHQSPLYPSAADPTDPIAPGTEKYSIKNAIDSWLDGNAAYGIAGGFPAGKLTLGYEFYYRGWKGVPAGTTHGLAQTATGPSGARPTSQQAGIANYKELGGIVDNPAVTFWDDQAKASYFYKDGEFFTGLDQKSVQARVDYGKQRGLAGAMMYSLLGLDDKTTLLNQISTALGGSTQPPATPTATPTPTSTPTPTATPTATPTTGCAAPAYVAGTVYTGGSEVSHKGHKWKAQWWTQNEEPGTTGEWGVWKDLGAC
;
A
#
# COMPACT_ATOMS: atom_id res chain seq x y z
N MET A 1 -6.87 28.44 37.06
CA MET A 1 -7.84 29.33 37.71
C MET A 1 -9.10 29.32 36.87
N HIS A 2 -10.24 28.87 37.44
CA HIS A 2 -11.62 29.07 36.95
C HIS A 2 -12.02 28.35 35.63
N ILE A 3 -13.13 27.59 35.50
CA ILE A 3 -14.41 27.52 36.23
C ILE A 3 -15.01 26.10 36.07
N ARG A 4 -15.47 25.51 37.18
CA ARG A 4 -16.51 24.45 37.22
C ARG A 4 -17.88 25.10 37.35
N LYS A 5 -18.92 24.55 36.70
CA LYS A 5 -20.34 24.78 37.05
C LYS A 5 -21.19 23.50 36.82
N PRO A 6 -22.33 23.35 37.52
CA PRO A 6 -22.60 22.15 38.31
C PRO A 6 -23.80 21.29 37.85
N LEU A 7 -23.84 20.07 38.42
CA LEU A 7 -24.98 19.16 38.53
C LEU A 7 -26.16 19.79 39.31
N ILE A 8 -27.38 19.48 38.88
CA ILE A 8 -28.60 19.47 39.71
C ILE A 8 -29.28 18.11 39.54
N ALA A 9 -29.49 17.41 40.66
CA ALA A 9 -30.35 16.23 40.81
C ALA A 9 -31.68 16.68 41.47
N ALA A 10 -32.84 16.17 41.04
CA ALA A 10 -33.71 15.18 41.72
C ALA A 10 -35.14 15.47 41.20
N ALA A 11 -36.13 14.59 41.12
CA ALA A 11 -36.52 13.53 42.04
C ALA A 11 -37.42 12.48 41.34
N ALA A 12 -37.58 11.34 42.00
CA ALA A 12 -38.33 10.16 41.59
C ALA A 12 -39.80 10.17 42.06
N THR A 13 -40.63 9.36 41.38
CA THR A 13 -41.79 8.68 42.00
C THR A 13 -42.06 7.32 41.33
N ALA A 14 -42.00 6.27 42.15
CA ALA A 14 -42.48 4.90 42.00
C ALA A 14 -44.02 4.85 41.81
N ALA A 15 -44.74 3.78 41.47
CA ALA A 15 -44.57 2.39 41.00
C ALA A 15 -46.01 1.87 40.73
N LEU A 16 -46.21 0.82 39.91
CA LEU A 16 -47.02 -0.36 40.25
C LEU A 16 -47.15 -1.34 39.07
N ALA A 17 -47.32 -2.60 39.44
CA ALA A 17 -47.03 -3.82 38.70
C ALA A 17 -48.25 -4.47 38.01
N ALA A 18 -47.92 -5.55 37.29
CA ALA A 18 -48.67 -6.80 37.09
C ALA A 18 -49.45 -6.97 35.77
N GLY A 19 -49.19 -8.12 35.13
CA GLY A 19 -49.98 -8.67 34.03
C GLY A 19 -49.22 -9.74 33.24
N ALA A 20 -49.24 -10.98 33.73
CA ALA A 20 -48.64 -12.13 33.07
C ALA A 20 -49.66 -12.89 32.19
N LEU A 21 -49.10 -13.58 31.18
CA LEU A 21 -49.56 -14.83 30.54
C LEU A 21 -50.81 -14.82 29.64
N ALA A 22 -50.59 -15.07 28.35
CA ALA A 22 -51.46 -15.94 27.55
C ALA A 22 -50.64 -16.67 26.46
N THR A 23 -50.74 -17.99 26.50
CA THR A 23 -50.27 -18.98 25.52
C THR A 23 -51.08 -18.94 24.23
N PHE A 24 -50.45 -19.14 23.06
CA PHE A 24 -51.09 -19.82 21.92
C PHE A 24 -50.06 -20.62 21.12
N ALA A 25 -50.49 -21.83 20.75
CA ALA A 25 -49.73 -22.85 20.07
C ALA A 25 -49.71 -22.67 18.54
N GLY A 26 -48.60 -23.09 17.93
CA GLY A 26 -48.55 -23.86 16.68
C GLY A 26 -48.90 -23.16 15.37
N LEU A 27 -47.93 -23.13 14.45
CA LEU A 27 -48.04 -23.70 13.10
C LEU A 27 -46.63 -23.77 12.49
N GLY A 28 -46.21 -24.97 12.12
CA GLY A 28 -44.86 -25.27 11.68
C GLY A 28 -44.55 -24.73 10.29
N THR A 29 -43.27 -24.46 10.06
CA THR A 29 -42.66 -24.54 8.74
C THR A 29 -41.27 -25.18 8.86
N ALA A 30 -41.04 -26.11 7.94
CA ALA A 30 -39.86 -26.92 7.65
C ALA A 30 -38.53 -26.52 8.32
N GLN A 31 -38.00 -27.46 9.10
CA GLN A 31 -36.62 -27.46 9.58
C GLN A 31 -35.72 -27.93 8.44
N ALA A 32 -35.15 -26.98 7.69
CA ALA A 32 -33.99 -27.27 6.85
C ALA A 32 -32.78 -27.39 7.78
N ALA A 33 -32.26 -28.61 7.96
CA ALA A 33 -30.98 -28.84 8.58
C ALA A 33 -29.90 -28.17 7.70
N GLY A 34 -29.55 -26.93 8.04
CA GLY A 34 -28.36 -26.28 7.53
C GLY A 34 -27.17 -27.08 8.04
N ALA A 35 -26.54 -27.83 7.14
CA ALA A 35 -25.23 -28.39 7.39
C ALA A 35 -24.32 -27.22 7.79
N ALA A 36 -23.96 -27.15 9.06
CA ALA A 36 -22.86 -26.33 9.51
C ALA A 36 -21.60 -26.89 8.83
N THR A 37 -21.26 -26.34 7.68
CA THR A 37 -19.91 -26.47 7.13
C THR A 37 -19.01 -25.81 8.15
N ALA A 38 -18.34 -26.64 8.95
CA ALA A 38 -17.18 -26.22 9.71
C ALA A 38 -16.22 -25.57 8.71
N THR A 39 -16.11 -24.24 8.78
CA THR A 39 -15.12 -23.47 8.05
C THR A 39 -13.77 -23.96 8.54
N THR A 40 -13.13 -24.82 7.75
CA THR A 40 -11.69 -25.04 7.83
C THR A 40 -11.03 -23.67 7.81
N ALA A 41 -10.29 -23.34 8.87
CA ALA A 41 -9.50 -22.10 8.93
C ALA A 41 -8.71 -21.98 7.62
N ALA A 42 -8.98 -20.93 6.85
CA ALA A 42 -8.19 -20.62 5.67
C ALA A 42 -6.73 -20.51 6.12
N ALA A 43 -5.81 -21.16 5.42
CA ALA A 43 -4.39 -21.04 5.71
C ALA A 43 -4.02 -19.55 5.68
N ALA A 44 -3.46 -19.04 6.78
CA ALA A 44 -3.02 -17.66 6.86
C ALA A 44 -2.04 -17.35 5.72
N GLY A 45 -2.23 -16.21 5.06
CA GLY A 45 -1.30 -15.71 4.06
C GLY A 45 -0.05 -15.16 4.74
N ASN A 46 0.98 -14.85 3.95
CA ASN A 46 2.18 -14.21 4.48
C ASN A 46 2.68 -13.09 3.56
N VAL A 47 1.75 -12.41 2.87
CA VAL A 47 2.04 -11.27 2.00
C VAL A 47 2.80 -10.21 2.79
N LYS A 48 3.79 -9.60 2.16
CA LYS A 48 4.65 -8.56 2.74
C LYS A 48 4.54 -7.31 1.87
N ILE A 49 3.78 -6.35 2.35
CA ILE A 49 3.54 -5.05 1.73
C ILE A 49 4.30 -3.99 2.53
N ALA A 50 5.02 -3.08 1.90
CA ALA A 50 5.69 -2.00 2.63
C ALA A 50 5.63 -0.67 1.90
N TYR A 51 5.54 0.42 2.66
CA TYR A 51 5.59 1.78 2.12
C TYR A 51 7.02 2.23 1.87
N TYR A 52 7.25 2.78 0.68
CA TYR A 52 8.45 3.54 0.33
C TYR A 52 8.05 4.98 0.06
N ASP A 53 8.51 5.90 0.90
CA ASP A 53 8.13 7.30 0.82
C ASP A 53 8.96 8.05 -0.22
N GLN A 54 8.30 8.89 -0.99
CA GLN A 54 8.85 9.78 -2.01
C GLN A 54 10.00 10.64 -1.45
N TRP A 55 9.82 11.17 -0.23
CA TRP A 55 10.83 12.01 0.43
C TRP A 55 12.03 11.23 1.00
N SER A 56 12.05 9.90 0.88
CA SER A 56 13.16 9.06 1.37
C SER A 56 14.52 9.45 0.78
N VAL A 57 14.51 10.03 -0.43
CA VAL A 57 15.70 10.35 -1.22
C VAL A 57 16.39 11.67 -0.85
N TYR A 58 15.90 12.40 0.16
CA TYR A 58 16.48 13.68 0.58
C TYR A 58 17.39 13.52 1.80
N GLY A 59 17.06 14.18 2.92
CA GLY A 59 17.86 14.17 4.15
C GLY A 59 18.05 12.77 4.75
N ASN A 60 17.20 11.82 4.37
CA ASN A 60 17.32 10.43 4.78
C ASN A 60 18.32 9.61 3.94
N ALA A 61 18.64 10.06 2.72
CA ALA A 61 19.49 9.35 1.76
C ALA A 61 19.16 7.86 1.61
N PHE A 62 17.88 7.50 1.74
CA PHE A 62 17.39 6.15 1.53
C PHE A 62 16.88 6.06 0.09
N TYR A 63 17.70 5.48 -0.79
CA TYR A 63 17.41 5.37 -2.21
C TYR A 63 16.88 3.98 -2.55
N PRO A 64 16.29 3.78 -3.75
CA PRO A 64 15.82 2.46 -4.15
C PRO A 64 16.96 1.42 -4.23
N LYS A 65 18.22 1.84 -4.38
CA LYS A 65 19.40 0.97 -4.27
C LYS A 65 19.48 0.24 -2.93
N GLN A 66 19.08 0.88 -1.83
CA GLN A 66 19.07 0.25 -0.51
C GLN A 66 18.00 -0.83 -0.41
N LEU A 67 16.95 -0.80 -1.24
CA LEU A 67 15.98 -1.89 -1.31
C LEU A 67 16.65 -3.19 -1.81
N ASP A 68 17.55 -3.08 -2.78
CA ASP A 68 18.37 -4.18 -3.27
C ASP A 68 19.49 -4.54 -2.28
N THR A 69 20.38 -3.59 -2.00
CA THR A 69 21.64 -3.85 -1.28
C THR A 69 21.45 -4.24 0.18
N ARG A 70 20.33 -3.85 0.82
CA ARG A 70 19.96 -4.32 2.18
C ARG A 70 19.07 -5.56 2.16
N GLY A 71 18.81 -6.15 0.99
CA GLY A 71 18.02 -7.37 0.81
C GLY A 71 16.54 -7.20 1.20
N ILE A 72 15.98 -6.01 1.01
CA ILE A 72 14.56 -5.69 1.29
C ILE A 72 13.70 -6.19 0.14
N ALA A 73 14.06 -5.85 -1.10
CA ALA A 73 13.27 -6.14 -2.31
C ALA A 73 13.01 -7.63 -2.49
N GLY A 74 13.99 -8.49 -2.18
CA GLY A 74 13.83 -9.95 -2.25
C GLY A 74 12.95 -10.57 -1.15
N LYS A 75 12.49 -9.77 -0.17
CA LYS A 75 11.60 -10.21 0.90
C LYS A 75 10.19 -9.62 0.80
N LEU A 76 9.96 -8.66 -0.10
CA LEU A 76 8.67 -8.00 -0.25
C LEU A 76 7.90 -8.57 -1.44
N ASP A 77 6.59 -8.58 -1.32
CA ASP A 77 5.67 -8.90 -2.41
C ASP A 77 5.20 -7.63 -3.12
N VAL A 78 4.92 -6.58 -2.33
CA VAL A 78 4.40 -5.30 -2.84
C VAL A 78 5.11 -4.13 -2.15
N ILE A 79 5.51 -3.13 -2.94
CA ILE A 79 5.85 -1.79 -2.46
C ILE A 79 4.67 -0.87 -2.74
N ASN A 80 4.18 -0.16 -1.74
CA ASN A 80 3.31 0.99 -1.93
C ASN A 80 4.20 2.23 -1.98
N TYR A 81 4.29 2.89 -3.14
CA TYR A 81 5.03 4.14 -3.29
C TYR A 81 4.16 5.31 -2.85
N SER A 82 4.57 6.01 -1.79
CA SER A 82 3.84 7.11 -1.14
C SER A 82 4.43 8.47 -1.57
N PHE A 83 3.69 9.43 -2.14
CA PHE A 83 2.26 9.40 -2.46
C PHE A 83 1.94 10.15 -3.76
N GLY A 84 0.93 9.66 -4.49
CA GLY A 84 0.18 10.44 -5.47
C GLY A 84 -0.93 11.26 -4.80
N ASN A 85 -1.39 12.33 -5.46
CA ASN A 85 -2.37 13.27 -4.90
C ASN A 85 -3.54 13.53 -5.87
N ILE A 86 -4.63 14.12 -5.36
CA ILE A 86 -5.81 14.54 -6.12
C ILE A 86 -5.78 16.05 -6.30
N HIS A 87 -5.91 16.49 -7.55
CA HIS A 87 -5.84 17.90 -7.90
C HIS A 87 -7.02 18.68 -7.26
N PRO A 88 -6.78 19.81 -6.56
CA PRO A 88 -7.81 20.53 -5.78
C PRO A 88 -9.08 20.92 -6.51
N THR A 89 -8.98 21.23 -7.81
CA THR A 89 -10.11 21.70 -8.63
C THR A 89 -10.52 20.70 -9.71
N ASP A 90 -9.54 20.11 -10.40
CA ASP A 90 -9.81 19.16 -11.48
C ASP A 90 -10.25 17.78 -10.98
N LEU A 91 -9.93 17.43 -9.72
CA LEU A 91 -10.27 16.14 -9.09
C LEU A 91 -9.73 14.93 -9.86
N THR A 92 -8.50 15.08 -10.37
CA THR A 92 -7.74 14.07 -11.12
C THR A 92 -6.45 13.74 -10.38
N CYS A 93 -5.85 12.59 -10.66
CA CYS A 93 -4.45 12.38 -10.31
C CYS A 93 -3.58 13.39 -11.08
N PHE A 94 -2.57 13.93 -10.41
CA PHE A 94 -1.64 14.89 -10.99
C PHE A 94 -0.23 14.68 -10.44
N GLU A 95 0.74 15.31 -11.10
CA GLU A 95 2.10 15.51 -10.59
C GLU A 95 2.30 16.99 -10.29
N ALA A 96 3.12 17.29 -9.29
CA ALA A 96 3.61 18.63 -9.01
C ALA A 96 4.95 18.55 -8.28
N ASN A 97 5.67 19.66 -8.19
CA ASN A 97 6.84 19.78 -7.33
C ASN A 97 6.60 20.86 -6.27
N LYS A 98 5.87 20.50 -5.23
CA LYS A 98 5.44 21.38 -4.14
C LYS A 98 5.29 20.58 -2.83
N ALA A 99 6.04 20.97 -1.81
CA ALA A 99 5.94 20.36 -0.48
C ALA A 99 4.54 20.53 0.14
N ALA A 100 4.13 19.53 0.94
CA ALA A 100 2.83 19.49 1.60
C ALA A 100 2.60 20.64 2.59
N GLY A 101 3.64 21.06 3.31
CA GLY A 101 3.53 22.04 4.41
C GLY A 101 3.49 21.37 5.79
N ASP A 102 3.09 22.14 6.80
CA ASP A 102 2.95 21.70 8.20
C ASP A 102 1.58 21.06 8.46
N ASP A 103 1.53 19.97 9.23
CA ASP A 103 0.30 19.22 9.55
C ASP A 103 -0.74 20.03 10.35
N ASN A 104 -0.35 21.17 10.92
CA ASN A 104 -1.28 22.09 11.59
C ASN A 104 -1.98 23.06 10.62
N ASN A 105 -1.72 22.96 9.31
CA ASN A 105 -2.31 23.81 8.28
C ASN A 105 -3.43 23.08 7.53
N ALA A 106 -4.65 23.64 7.54
CA ALA A 106 -5.82 23.09 6.85
C ALA A 106 -5.69 22.97 5.32
N SER A 107 -4.70 23.65 4.74
CA SER A 107 -4.34 23.61 3.32
C SER A 107 -3.03 22.86 3.07
N ALA A 108 -2.47 22.19 4.08
CA ALA A 108 -1.37 21.28 3.83
C ALA A 108 -1.82 20.21 2.83
N GLY A 109 -0.97 19.93 1.84
CA GLY A 109 -1.27 19.01 0.76
C GLY A 109 -2.01 19.60 -0.45
N ASP A 110 -2.58 20.81 -0.37
CA ASP A 110 -3.29 21.43 -1.49
C ASP A 110 -2.33 21.64 -2.69
N GLY A 111 -2.52 20.86 -3.76
CA GLY A 111 -1.68 20.93 -4.96
C GLY A 111 -0.24 20.48 -4.73
N ALA A 112 0.02 19.73 -3.65
CA ALA A 112 1.33 19.22 -3.30
C ALA A 112 1.66 17.92 -4.06
N GLY A 113 2.94 17.68 -4.26
CA GLY A 113 3.52 16.51 -4.91
C GLY A 113 5.03 16.71 -5.02
N ASP A 114 5.77 15.69 -5.43
CA ASP A 114 7.21 15.79 -5.64
C ASP A 114 7.68 15.00 -6.87
N SER A 115 7.25 15.53 -8.02
CA SER A 115 7.66 15.09 -9.35
C SER A 115 9.18 15.14 -9.55
N TYR A 116 9.89 15.92 -8.73
CA TYR A 116 11.35 15.95 -8.75
C TYR A 116 11.93 14.63 -8.23
N ALA A 117 11.55 14.19 -7.04
CA ALA A 117 11.95 12.86 -6.54
C ALA A 117 11.49 11.74 -7.48
N ASP A 118 10.25 11.84 -7.98
CA ASP A 118 9.62 10.79 -8.76
C ASP A 118 10.36 10.50 -10.06
N TYR A 119 10.60 11.52 -10.89
CA TYR A 119 11.12 11.30 -12.24
C TYR A 119 12.12 12.34 -12.79
N GLN A 120 12.61 13.29 -11.97
CA GLN A 120 13.57 14.32 -12.43
C GLN A 120 14.92 14.32 -11.67
N LYS A 121 14.97 13.73 -10.47
CA LYS A 121 16.19 13.62 -9.68
C LYS A 121 17.11 12.54 -10.27
N SER A 122 18.22 12.95 -10.90
CA SER A 122 19.21 12.00 -11.41
C SER A 122 19.96 11.28 -10.28
N PHE A 123 20.27 10.00 -10.51
CA PHE A 123 21.11 9.17 -9.65
C PHE A 123 22.45 8.88 -10.32
N GLY A 124 23.54 9.08 -9.56
CA GLY A 124 24.87 8.62 -9.99
C GLY A 124 25.01 7.11 -9.87
N ALA A 125 26.07 6.54 -10.45
CA ALA A 125 26.37 5.11 -10.39
C ALA A 125 26.46 4.57 -8.94
N ALA A 126 26.91 5.41 -8.00
CA ALA A 126 27.00 5.06 -6.59
C ALA A 126 25.62 4.89 -5.92
N ASP A 127 24.58 5.54 -6.42
CA ASP A 127 23.25 5.59 -5.80
C ASP A 127 22.16 4.88 -6.60
N SER A 128 22.46 4.48 -7.85
CA SER A 128 21.51 3.77 -8.71
C SER A 128 21.46 2.27 -8.43
N VAL A 129 20.30 1.67 -8.68
CA VAL A 129 20.06 0.23 -8.48
C VAL A 129 20.94 -0.61 -9.41
N SER A 130 21.09 -0.19 -10.67
CA SER A 130 21.91 -0.89 -11.66
C SER A 130 23.41 -0.69 -11.49
N GLY A 131 23.84 0.26 -10.65
CA GLY A 131 25.25 0.69 -10.59
C GLY A 131 25.68 1.54 -11.80
N VAL A 132 24.74 1.94 -12.66
CA VAL A 132 24.97 2.83 -13.82
C VAL A 132 24.30 4.17 -13.56
N ALA A 133 25.01 5.27 -13.83
CA ALA A 133 24.44 6.60 -13.66
C ALA A 133 23.29 6.85 -14.65
N ASP A 134 22.29 7.60 -14.21
CA ASP A 134 21.24 8.09 -15.09
C ASP A 134 21.83 8.98 -16.20
N LYS A 135 21.19 8.96 -17.37
CA LYS A 135 21.56 9.78 -18.53
C LYS A 135 20.52 10.87 -18.73
N TRP A 136 20.97 12.01 -19.23
CA TRP A 136 20.14 13.20 -19.44
C TRP A 136 19.07 13.01 -20.54
N ASP A 137 19.28 12.06 -21.45
CA ASP A 137 18.41 11.78 -22.60
C ASP A 137 17.38 10.67 -22.35
N GLN A 138 17.30 10.15 -21.11
CA GLN A 138 16.27 9.19 -20.73
C GLN A 138 14.91 9.89 -20.58
N PRO A 139 13.79 9.21 -20.93
CA PRO A 139 12.47 9.79 -20.77
C PRO A 139 12.13 10.07 -19.30
N ILE A 140 12.68 9.32 -18.35
CA ILE A 140 12.57 9.56 -16.92
C ILE A 140 13.88 9.24 -16.22
N VAL A 141 14.13 9.93 -15.10
CA VAL A 141 15.12 9.56 -14.09
C VAL A 141 14.38 9.32 -12.77
N GLY A 142 14.92 9.70 -11.61
CA GLY A 142 14.17 9.69 -10.35
C GLY A 142 13.92 8.29 -9.81
N VAL A 143 13.13 8.22 -8.74
CA VAL A 143 12.72 6.96 -8.10
C VAL A 143 12.02 6.04 -9.09
N PHE A 144 11.24 6.58 -10.02
CA PHE A 144 10.53 5.81 -11.03
C PHE A 144 11.48 5.05 -11.96
N ASN A 145 12.57 5.68 -12.43
CA ASN A 145 13.58 4.96 -13.21
C ASN A 145 14.27 3.87 -12.36
N GLN A 146 14.60 4.19 -11.10
CA GLN A 146 15.22 3.21 -10.21
C GLN A 146 14.29 2.02 -9.91
N PHE A 147 12.98 2.23 -9.85
CA PHE A 147 12.00 1.15 -9.73
C PHE A 147 11.91 0.28 -10.98
N LYS A 148 12.06 0.83 -12.20
CA LYS A 148 12.22 -0.01 -13.40
C LYS A 148 13.42 -0.94 -13.27
N GLN A 149 14.55 -0.40 -12.81
CA GLN A 149 15.78 -1.19 -12.59
C GLN A 149 15.58 -2.24 -11.50
N LEU A 150 14.90 -1.88 -10.41
CA LEU A 150 14.60 -2.80 -9.30
C LEU A 150 13.71 -3.96 -9.76
N LYS A 151 12.65 -3.69 -10.53
CA LYS A 151 11.75 -4.73 -11.08
C LYS A 151 12.47 -5.66 -12.07
N ALA A 152 13.42 -5.14 -12.84
CA ALA A 152 14.25 -5.98 -13.70
C ALA A 152 15.09 -7.00 -12.88
N LYS A 153 15.55 -6.60 -11.68
CA LYS A 153 16.27 -7.48 -10.76
C LYS A 153 15.34 -8.40 -9.94
N TYR A 154 14.14 -7.93 -9.62
CA TYR A 154 13.15 -8.61 -8.79
C TYR A 154 11.79 -8.70 -9.51
N PRO A 155 11.63 -9.59 -10.51
CA PRO A 155 10.41 -9.64 -11.33
C PRO A 155 9.15 -10.09 -10.57
N HIS A 156 9.30 -10.67 -9.38
CA HIS A 156 8.17 -11.00 -8.50
C HIS A 156 7.59 -9.77 -7.79
N LEU A 157 8.42 -8.76 -7.51
CA LEU A 157 8.06 -7.59 -6.74
C LEU A 157 7.05 -6.73 -7.51
N LYS A 158 5.94 -6.41 -6.85
CA LYS A 158 4.93 -5.48 -7.36
C LYS A 158 5.13 -4.11 -6.76
N ILE A 159 4.80 -3.08 -7.52
CA ILE A 159 4.85 -1.69 -7.05
C ILE A 159 3.51 -1.03 -7.32
N ASN A 160 2.81 -0.59 -6.28
CA ASN A 160 1.62 0.23 -6.40
C ASN A 160 1.98 1.70 -6.20
N ILE A 161 1.26 2.60 -6.86
CA ILE A 161 1.21 4.00 -6.44
C ILE A 161 0.17 4.14 -5.34
N SER A 162 0.53 4.73 -4.20
CA SER A 162 -0.41 5.03 -3.11
C SER A 162 -0.93 6.44 -3.27
N ILE A 163 -2.24 6.60 -3.45
CA ILE A 163 -2.89 7.90 -3.59
C ILE A 163 -3.43 8.31 -2.23
N GLY A 164 -3.06 9.50 -1.74
CA GLY A 164 -3.52 10.02 -0.46
C GLY A 164 -2.45 9.98 0.63
N GLY A 165 -2.76 9.34 1.74
CA GLY A 165 -2.07 9.49 3.02
C GLY A 165 -2.62 10.67 3.81
N TRP A 166 -2.10 10.85 5.02
CA TRP A 166 -2.58 11.84 6.00
C TRP A 166 -2.88 13.21 5.37
N THR A 167 -1.89 13.84 4.74
CA THR A 167 -1.99 15.23 4.26
C THR A 167 -2.62 15.36 2.86
N TYR A 168 -2.66 14.30 2.03
CA TYR A 168 -3.16 14.37 0.64
C TYR A 168 -4.59 13.81 0.48
N SER A 169 -5.26 13.50 1.59
CA SER A 169 -6.60 12.90 1.59
C SER A 169 -7.75 13.90 1.38
N LYS A 170 -7.48 15.20 1.35
CA LYS A 170 -8.50 16.24 1.44
C LYS A 170 -9.59 16.17 0.37
N TYR A 171 -9.24 15.88 -0.88
CA TYR A 171 -10.14 15.98 -2.03
C TYR A 171 -10.79 14.65 -2.44
N PHE A 172 -10.61 13.58 -1.65
CA PHE A 172 -11.27 12.31 -1.94
C PHE A 172 -12.80 12.41 -1.88
N SER A 173 -13.37 13.10 -0.88
CA SER A 173 -14.82 13.24 -0.74
C SER A 173 -15.44 13.91 -1.98
N ASP A 174 -14.79 14.96 -2.50
CA ASP A 174 -15.23 15.64 -3.72
C ASP A 174 -15.14 14.73 -4.96
N ALA A 175 -14.00 14.06 -5.14
CA ALA A 175 -13.78 13.19 -6.26
C ALA A 175 -14.69 11.94 -6.25
N ALA A 176 -15.00 11.42 -5.06
CA ALA A 176 -15.85 10.25 -4.87
C ALA A 176 -17.36 10.55 -5.01
N LYS A 177 -17.76 11.82 -4.92
CA LYS A 177 -19.16 12.26 -4.74
C LYS A 177 -20.14 11.79 -5.80
N THR A 178 -19.75 11.79 -7.06
CA THR A 178 -20.64 11.48 -8.20
C THR A 178 -20.05 10.40 -9.08
N ASP A 179 -20.89 9.73 -9.87
CA ASP A 179 -20.43 8.76 -10.87
C ASP A 179 -19.44 9.38 -11.87
N ALA A 180 -19.75 10.59 -12.35
CA ALA A 180 -18.90 11.31 -13.29
C ALA A 180 -17.54 11.68 -12.67
N SER A 181 -17.51 12.21 -11.44
CA SER A 181 -16.27 12.57 -10.76
C SER A 181 -15.41 11.35 -10.43
N ARG A 182 -16.02 10.23 -10.01
CA ARG A 182 -15.29 8.96 -9.79
C ARG A 182 -14.62 8.46 -11.07
N LYS A 183 -15.38 8.39 -12.17
CA LYS A 183 -14.84 7.97 -13.47
C LYS A 183 -13.70 8.87 -13.92
N LYS A 184 -13.84 10.18 -13.72
CA LYS A 184 -12.81 11.17 -14.04
C LYS A 184 -11.53 10.93 -13.22
N LEU A 185 -11.65 10.81 -11.90
CA LEU A 185 -10.50 10.51 -11.03
C LEU A 185 -9.82 9.20 -11.47
N VAL A 186 -10.57 8.10 -11.50
CA VAL A 186 -10.03 6.76 -11.79
C VAL A 186 -9.35 6.72 -13.16
N SER A 187 -9.98 7.27 -14.20
CA SER A 187 -9.39 7.28 -15.54
C SER A 187 -8.09 8.09 -15.60
N SER A 188 -8.01 9.23 -14.91
CA SER A 188 -6.79 10.04 -14.84
C SER A 188 -5.64 9.31 -14.12
N CYS A 189 -5.93 8.62 -13.01
CA CYS A 189 -4.92 7.86 -12.27
C CYS A 189 -4.39 6.66 -13.07
N ILE A 190 -5.27 5.96 -13.79
CA ILE A 190 -4.85 4.88 -14.70
C ILE A 190 -4.04 5.45 -15.86
N ASP A 191 -4.39 6.61 -16.41
CA ASP A 191 -3.63 7.22 -17.49
C ASP A 191 -2.21 7.62 -17.05
N GLN A 192 -2.11 8.33 -15.92
CA GLN A 192 -0.83 8.81 -15.41
C GLN A 192 0.08 7.66 -14.96
N TYR A 193 -0.42 6.78 -14.08
CA TYR A 193 0.45 5.81 -13.40
C TYR A 193 0.48 4.43 -14.07
N ILE A 194 -0.66 3.93 -14.57
CA ILE A 194 -0.72 2.58 -15.15
C ILE A 194 -0.28 2.59 -16.62
N LYS A 195 -0.82 3.51 -17.43
CA LYS A 195 -0.33 3.72 -18.80
C LYS A 195 1.00 4.46 -18.83
N GLY A 196 1.33 5.17 -17.75
CA GLY A 196 2.62 5.83 -17.57
C GLY A 196 2.74 7.17 -18.30
N ASN A 197 1.63 7.86 -18.57
CA ASN A 197 1.61 9.14 -19.24
C ASN A 197 1.89 10.28 -18.24
N LEU A 198 3.15 10.43 -17.82
CA LEU A 198 3.54 11.51 -16.93
C LEU A 198 3.53 12.86 -17.67
N PRO A 199 3.20 13.97 -16.98
CA PRO A 199 3.40 15.30 -17.55
C PRO A 199 4.89 15.54 -17.83
N VAL A 200 5.17 16.41 -18.80
CA VAL A 200 6.56 16.78 -19.13
C VAL A 200 7.00 17.89 -18.19
N GLU A 201 7.94 17.57 -17.29
CA GLU A 201 8.51 18.50 -16.32
C GLU A 201 10.03 18.32 -16.24
N GLY A 202 10.77 19.43 -16.19
CA GLY A 202 12.24 19.38 -16.10
C GLY A 202 12.95 18.69 -17.27
N GLY A 203 12.27 18.48 -18.40
CA GLY A 203 12.78 17.74 -19.56
C GLY A 203 12.52 16.23 -19.53
N TYR A 204 11.83 15.73 -18.50
CA TYR A 204 11.46 14.33 -18.31
C TYR A 204 9.94 14.15 -18.35
N GLY A 205 9.47 12.93 -18.51
CA GLY A 205 8.06 12.56 -18.61
C GLY A 205 7.61 12.32 -20.05
N GLY A 206 6.29 12.45 -20.28
CA GLY A 206 5.66 12.23 -21.58
C GLY A 206 4.95 10.87 -21.70
N PRO A 207 4.32 10.61 -22.86
CA PRO A 207 3.48 9.43 -23.08
C PRO A 207 4.23 8.12 -22.85
N GLY A 208 3.67 7.22 -22.03
CA GLY A 208 4.23 5.91 -21.71
C GLY A 208 5.58 5.93 -20.97
N SER A 209 6.07 7.08 -20.56
CA SER A 209 7.38 7.24 -19.94
C SER A 209 7.53 6.45 -18.64
N ALA A 210 6.45 6.25 -17.87
CA ALA A 210 6.42 5.41 -16.66
C ALA A 210 5.75 4.03 -16.86
N ALA A 211 5.42 3.64 -18.10
CA ALA A 211 4.72 2.39 -18.36
C ALA A 211 5.50 1.18 -17.80
N GLY A 212 4.76 0.26 -17.17
CA GLY A 212 5.32 -0.96 -16.61
C GLY A 212 5.98 -0.81 -15.23
N ILE A 213 6.08 0.40 -14.67
CA ILE A 213 6.54 0.61 -13.28
C ILE A 213 5.48 0.11 -12.31
N PHE A 214 4.26 0.63 -12.41
CA PHE A 214 3.20 0.34 -11.45
C PHE A 214 2.41 -0.91 -11.85
N ASP A 215 2.15 -1.77 -10.86
CA ASP A 215 1.36 -3.00 -10.96
C ASP A 215 -0.01 -2.86 -10.30
N GLY A 216 -0.34 -1.66 -9.81
CA GLY A 216 -1.61 -1.40 -9.16
C GLY A 216 -1.68 -0.01 -8.55
N ILE A 217 -2.79 0.21 -7.86
CA ILE A 217 -3.10 1.45 -7.14
C ILE A 217 -3.47 1.07 -5.71
N ASP A 218 -2.90 1.78 -4.75
CA ASP A 218 -3.29 1.78 -3.35
C ASP A 218 -4.06 3.06 -3.04
N ILE A 219 -5.19 2.93 -2.35
CA ILE A 219 -6.01 4.07 -1.92
C ILE A 219 -5.83 4.28 -0.42
N ASP A 220 -5.26 5.41 -0.04
CA ASP A 220 -5.02 5.79 1.34
C ASP A 220 -5.83 7.05 1.67
N TRP A 221 -7.16 6.90 1.74
CA TRP A 221 -8.06 7.99 2.13
C TRP A 221 -8.23 7.98 3.65
N GLU A 222 -7.73 9.04 4.30
CA GLU A 222 -7.81 9.26 5.74
C GLU A 222 -8.75 10.43 6.10
N TYR A 223 -10.05 10.23 6.37
CA TYR A 223 -10.82 8.98 6.25
C TYR A 223 -12.21 9.25 5.65
N PRO A 224 -12.80 8.30 4.89
CA PRO A 224 -14.15 8.44 4.37
C PRO A 224 -15.16 8.75 5.48
N GLY A 225 -15.92 9.84 5.32
CA GLY A 225 -17.06 10.18 6.19
C GLY A 225 -16.71 10.57 7.63
N SER A 226 -15.43 10.73 7.94
CA SER A 226 -14.95 11.04 9.29
C SER A 226 -14.24 12.38 9.34
N ALA A 227 -14.52 13.14 10.40
CA ALA A 227 -13.74 14.32 10.76
C ALA A 227 -12.38 13.99 11.40
N GLY A 228 -12.07 12.71 11.63
CA GLY A 228 -10.85 12.24 12.30
C GLY A 228 -9.64 12.08 11.38
N GLY A 229 -9.64 12.69 10.20
CA GLY A 229 -8.48 12.78 9.31
C GLY A 229 -7.66 14.07 9.55
N HIS A 230 -6.72 14.35 8.65
CA HIS A 230 -5.95 15.59 8.69
C HIS A 230 -6.83 16.84 8.66
N LEU A 231 -6.35 17.91 9.29
CA LEU A 231 -7.05 19.19 9.38
C LEU A 231 -7.42 19.71 7.99
N GLY A 232 -8.68 20.09 7.80
CA GLY A 232 -9.17 20.63 6.53
C GLY A 232 -9.59 19.57 5.50
N ASN A 233 -9.46 18.27 5.80
CA ASN A 233 -10.01 17.23 4.94
C ASN A 233 -11.52 17.42 4.73
N HIS A 234 -11.98 17.28 3.50
CA HIS A 234 -13.40 17.27 3.20
C HIS A 234 -13.96 15.89 3.54
N TYR A 235 -15.16 15.86 4.12
CA TYR A 235 -15.87 14.64 4.44
C TYR A 235 -17.38 14.88 4.35
N ALA A 236 -18.12 13.82 4.01
CA ALA A 236 -19.57 13.81 3.94
C ALA A 236 -20.13 12.46 4.40
N PRO A 237 -21.34 12.39 4.99
CA PRO A 237 -21.94 11.12 5.38
C PRO A 237 -22.05 10.10 4.22
N GLU A 238 -22.25 10.59 3.00
CA GLU A 238 -22.34 9.78 1.77
C GLU A 238 -21.00 9.12 1.41
N ASP A 239 -19.88 9.54 1.98
CA ASP A 239 -18.56 8.94 1.77
C ASP A 239 -18.56 7.44 2.11
N LYS A 240 -19.44 7.00 3.02
CA LYS A 240 -19.60 5.57 3.33
C LYS A 240 -19.92 4.74 2.09
N GLN A 241 -20.88 5.19 1.28
CA GLN A 241 -21.23 4.53 0.02
C GLN A 241 -20.32 4.96 -1.12
N ASN A 242 -19.91 6.23 -1.16
CA ASN A 242 -19.08 6.74 -2.24
C ASN A 242 -17.68 6.10 -2.25
N PHE A 243 -17.12 5.75 -1.10
CA PHE A 243 -15.86 5.01 -1.04
C PHE A 243 -15.99 3.61 -1.66
N THR A 244 -17.05 2.86 -1.33
CA THR A 244 -17.34 1.57 -1.98
C THR A 244 -17.49 1.70 -3.49
N LEU A 245 -18.20 2.75 -3.95
CA LEU A 245 -18.40 3.01 -5.38
C LEU A 245 -17.09 3.44 -6.07
N LEU A 246 -16.21 4.16 -5.38
CA LEU A 246 -14.89 4.53 -5.88
C LEU A 246 -14.00 3.30 -6.06
N LEU A 247 -13.94 2.41 -5.07
CA LEU A 247 -13.20 1.15 -5.17
C LEU A 247 -13.74 0.25 -6.29
N LYS A 248 -15.06 0.19 -6.45
CA LYS A 248 -15.70 -0.49 -7.57
C LYS A 248 -15.27 0.08 -8.92
N GLU A 249 -15.22 1.40 -9.05
CA GLU A 249 -14.82 2.08 -10.28
C GLU A 249 -13.35 1.80 -10.62
N PHE A 250 -12.44 1.91 -9.64
CA PHE A 250 -11.04 1.51 -9.81
C PHE A 250 -10.90 0.06 -10.27
N ARG A 251 -11.55 -0.88 -9.60
CA ARG A 251 -11.50 -2.31 -9.97
C ARG A 251 -11.99 -2.53 -11.40
N THR A 252 -13.11 -1.91 -11.77
CA THR A 252 -13.71 -2.01 -13.10
C THR A 252 -12.76 -1.54 -14.18
N GLN A 253 -12.17 -0.35 -14.05
CA GLN A 253 -11.29 0.19 -15.09
C GLN A 253 -9.92 -0.51 -15.12
N LEU A 254 -9.37 -0.89 -13.97
CA LEU A 254 -8.13 -1.68 -13.89
C LEU A 254 -8.29 -3.05 -14.54
N ASP A 255 -9.42 -3.73 -14.33
CA ASP A 255 -9.72 -5.00 -15.00
C ASP A 255 -9.89 -4.81 -16.51
N ALA A 256 -10.64 -3.81 -16.95
CA ALA A 256 -10.82 -3.54 -18.38
C ALA A 256 -9.48 -3.27 -19.07
N TYR A 257 -8.64 -2.41 -18.47
CA TYR A 257 -7.31 -2.14 -18.99
C TYR A 257 -6.42 -3.39 -18.96
N GLY A 258 -6.43 -4.15 -17.87
CA GLY A 258 -5.72 -5.41 -17.75
C GLY A 258 -6.07 -6.44 -18.82
N GLN A 259 -7.37 -6.66 -19.05
CA GLN A 259 -7.86 -7.56 -20.09
C GLN A 259 -7.44 -7.10 -21.49
N ALA A 260 -7.52 -5.81 -21.77
CA ALA A 260 -7.08 -5.24 -23.05
C ALA A 260 -5.54 -5.34 -23.27
N ASN A 261 -4.76 -5.50 -22.20
CA ASN A 261 -3.29 -5.50 -22.23
C ASN A 261 -2.72 -6.84 -21.76
N GLY A 262 -3.10 -7.92 -22.45
CA GLY A 262 -2.52 -9.25 -22.25
C GLY A 262 -3.03 -9.98 -21.01
N GLY A 263 -4.23 -9.63 -20.51
CA GLY A 263 -4.85 -10.30 -19.37
C GLY A 263 -4.13 -10.03 -18.03
N LYS A 264 -3.33 -8.96 -17.94
CA LYS A 264 -2.61 -8.61 -16.72
C LYS A 264 -3.61 -8.19 -15.63
N LYS A 265 -3.53 -8.81 -14.45
CA LYS A 265 -4.25 -8.34 -13.27
C LYS A 265 -3.45 -7.23 -12.59
N TYR A 266 -4.04 -6.03 -12.49
CA TYR A 266 -3.50 -4.95 -11.67
C TYR A 266 -4.07 -5.02 -10.25
N LEU A 267 -3.22 -4.78 -9.25
CA LEU A 267 -3.59 -4.76 -7.85
C LEU A 267 -4.46 -3.53 -7.54
N LEU A 268 -5.47 -3.72 -6.70
CA LEU A 268 -6.15 -2.63 -6.01
C LEU A 268 -6.07 -2.89 -4.52
N THR A 269 -5.35 -2.04 -3.80
CA THR A 269 -5.20 -2.13 -2.34
C THR A 269 -5.69 -0.85 -1.67
N SER A 270 -5.85 -0.86 -0.36
CA SER A 270 -6.20 0.35 0.38
C SER A 270 -5.67 0.29 1.80
N ALA A 271 -5.07 1.38 2.27
CA ALA A 271 -4.82 1.61 3.69
C ALA A 271 -6.14 2.02 4.38
N LEU A 272 -6.46 1.35 5.49
CA LEU A 272 -7.76 1.44 6.15
C LEU A 272 -7.60 1.61 7.66
N PRO A 273 -8.54 2.30 8.33
CA PRO A 273 -8.41 2.66 9.73
C PRO A 273 -8.47 1.45 10.66
N ALA A 274 -7.76 1.54 11.78
CA ALA A 274 -7.89 0.61 12.91
C ALA A 274 -8.93 1.06 13.96
N GLY A 275 -9.43 2.30 13.88
CA GLY A 275 -10.35 2.86 14.86
C GLY A 275 -11.83 2.62 14.55
N GLN A 276 -12.60 2.10 15.50
CA GLN A 276 -14.04 1.84 15.34
C GLN A 276 -14.84 3.11 15.01
N ASP A 277 -14.41 4.26 15.52
CA ASP A 277 -14.93 5.59 15.21
C ASP A 277 -14.76 5.99 13.74
N LYS A 278 -13.81 5.38 13.03
CA LYS A 278 -13.54 5.57 11.60
C LYS A 278 -14.10 4.41 10.75
N ILE A 279 -13.95 3.17 11.21
CA ILE A 279 -14.43 1.96 10.52
C ILE A 279 -15.95 2.00 10.31
N LYS A 280 -16.72 2.57 11.24
CA LYS A 280 -18.19 2.68 11.11
C LYS A 280 -18.67 3.42 9.85
N TYR A 281 -17.81 4.24 9.25
CA TYR A 281 -18.08 4.96 8.00
C TYR A 281 -17.69 4.17 6.75
N ILE A 282 -17.37 2.88 6.86
CA ILE A 282 -17.00 2.04 5.73
C ILE A 282 -17.97 0.85 5.62
N GLU A 283 -18.33 0.45 4.40
CA GLU A 283 -19.10 -0.77 4.14
C GLU A 283 -18.16 -2.00 4.14
N THR A 284 -17.71 -2.38 5.34
CA THR A 284 -16.73 -3.45 5.59
C THR A 284 -17.08 -4.77 4.91
N ASP A 285 -18.37 -5.06 4.78
CA ASP A 285 -18.96 -6.26 4.18
C ASP A 285 -18.97 -6.24 2.65
N LYS A 286 -18.70 -5.09 2.02
CA LYS A 286 -18.80 -4.90 0.56
C LYS A 286 -17.46 -4.67 -0.10
N ILE A 287 -16.57 -3.87 0.52
CA ILE A 287 -15.35 -3.41 -0.15
C ILE A 287 -14.35 -4.55 -0.44
N GLY A 288 -14.41 -5.66 0.31
CA GLY A 288 -13.57 -6.84 0.09
C GLY A 288 -13.77 -7.52 -1.28
N ALA A 289 -14.88 -7.23 -1.98
CA ALA A 289 -15.11 -7.70 -3.35
C ALA A 289 -14.20 -7.03 -4.39
N TYR A 290 -13.73 -5.81 -4.10
CA TYR A 290 -12.94 -5.01 -5.04
C TYR A 290 -11.44 -5.02 -4.72
N LEU A 291 -11.09 -5.08 -3.44
CA LEU A 291 -9.71 -5.05 -3.00
C LEU A 291 -9.02 -6.41 -3.15
N ASP A 292 -7.74 -6.38 -3.53
CA ASP A 292 -6.82 -7.50 -3.39
C ASP A 292 -6.34 -7.63 -1.94
N TYR A 293 -5.95 -6.49 -1.34
CA TYR A 293 -5.59 -6.41 0.08
C TYR A 293 -6.15 -5.14 0.73
N ALA A 294 -6.58 -5.27 1.99
CA ALA A 294 -6.85 -4.17 2.90
C ALA A 294 -5.71 -4.08 3.92
N ASN A 295 -5.02 -2.95 3.93
CA ASN A 295 -3.88 -2.67 4.79
C ASN A 295 -4.34 -1.93 6.04
N ILE A 296 -4.63 -2.65 7.12
CA ILE A 296 -5.16 -1.99 8.32
C ILE A 296 -4.03 -1.30 9.06
N MET A 297 -4.15 0.01 9.25
CA MET A 297 -3.17 0.85 9.95
C MET A 297 -3.24 0.64 11.46
N THR A 298 -2.86 -0.55 11.92
CA THR A 298 -2.95 -1.02 13.32
C THR A 298 -1.80 -0.47 14.20
N TYR A 299 -1.57 0.83 14.08
CA TYR A 299 -0.62 1.65 14.83
C TYR A 299 -1.26 3.02 15.07
N ASP A 300 -0.53 3.98 15.64
CA ASP A 300 -1.04 5.33 15.92
C ASP A 300 -2.27 5.41 16.83
N MET A 301 -2.42 4.42 17.72
CA MET A 301 -3.52 4.38 18.68
C MET A 301 -3.32 5.34 19.85
N HIS A 302 -2.07 5.69 20.16
CA HIS A 302 -1.67 6.63 21.20
C HIS A 302 -0.43 7.40 20.76
N GLY A 303 -0.36 8.68 21.08
CA GLY A 303 0.72 9.56 20.65
C GLY A 303 0.77 10.87 21.42
N ALA A 304 1.71 11.75 21.08
CA ALA A 304 1.89 13.00 21.80
C ALA A 304 0.68 13.96 21.72
N TRP A 305 -0.30 13.69 20.86
CA TRP A 305 -1.60 14.39 20.85
C TRP A 305 -2.47 14.07 22.08
N ASP A 306 -2.15 13.02 22.84
CA ASP A 306 -2.74 12.75 24.15
C ASP A 306 -2.35 13.82 25.19
N GLY A 307 -1.60 14.85 24.79
CA GLY A 307 -1.31 16.04 25.60
C GLY A 307 -0.21 15.79 26.63
N ASP A 308 -0.49 16.11 27.89
CA ASP A 308 0.40 15.87 29.04
C ASP A 308 0.41 14.39 29.47
N GLY A 309 0.23 13.48 28.50
CA GLY A 309 -0.08 12.08 28.71
C GLY A 309 -1.57 11.85 28.96
N PRO A 310 -1.95 10.58 29.18
CA PRO A 310 -1.07 9.49 29.57
C PRO A 310 -0.22 8.91 28.43
N THR A 311 1.04 8.59 28.73
CA THR A 311 1.87 7.75 27.85
C THR A 311 1.27 6.36 27.73
N TYR A 312 1.12 5.86 26.51
CA TYR A 312 0.59 4.51 26.32
C TYR A 312 1.05 3.90 24.99
N HIS A 313 0.70 2.63 24.76
CA HIS A 313 1.18 1.88 23.60
C HIS A 313 0.59 2.41 22.30
N GLN A 314 1.40 2.65 21.26
CA GLN A 314 0.84 3.12 19.97
C GLN A 314 0.15 2.01 19.17
N SER A 315 0.39 0.76 19.53
CA SER A 315 -0.07 -0.42 18.77
C SER A 315 -0.37 -1.62 19.69
N PRO A 316 -1.17 -1.45 20.77
CA PRO A 316 -1.49 -2.53 21.71
C PRO A 316 -2.22 -3.66 21.00
N LEU A 317 -1.69 -4.88 21.06
CA LEU A 317 -2.30 -6.02 20.39
C LEU A 317 -3.67 -6.35 20.97
N TYR A 318 -3.79 -6.31 22.30
CA TYR A 318 -5.02 -6.56 23.04
C TYR A 318 -5.44 -5.32 23.85
N PRO A 319 -6.74 -5.13 24.08
CA PRO A 319 -7.19 -4.10 25.01
C PRO A 319 -6.73 -4.44 26.43
N SER A 320 -6.41 -3.41 27.20
CA SER A 320 -6.05 -3.55 28.62
C SER A 320 -6.87 -2.59 29.47
N ALA A 321 -7.24 -3.03 30.66
CA ALA A 321 -7.87 -2.18 31.67
C ALA A 321 -6.89 -1.13 32.23
N ALA A 322 -5.58 -1.33 32.04
CA ALA A 322 -4.54 -0.38 32.41
C ALA A 322 -4.39 0.75 31.38
N ASP A 323 -5.02 0.65 30.21
CA ASP A 323 -5.15 1.77 29.28
C ASP A 323 -5.91 2.88 29.99
N PRO A 324 -5.30 4.06 30.19
CA PRO A 324 -5.91 5.16 30.92
C PRO A 324 -6.81 6.06 30.05
N THR A 325 -6.91 5.84 28.73
CA THR A 325 -7.71 6.69 27.84
C THR A 325 -9.20 6.42 27.89
N ASP A 326 -10.01 7.35 27.40
CA ASP A 326 -11.45 7.16 27.34
C ASP A 326 -11.84 6.11 26.27
N PRO A 327 -12.88 5.29 26.53
CA PRO A 327 -13.45 4.45 25.50
C PRO A 327 -13.92 5.23 24.27
N ILE A 328 -13.84 4.58 23.11
CA ILE A 328 -14.27 5.13 21.84
C ILE A 328 -15.80 5.16 21.81
N ALA A 329 -16.38 6.34 21.67
CA ALA A 329 -17.82 6.50 21.52
C ALA A 329 -18.33 5.90 20.19
N PRO A 330 -19.57 5.36 20.15
CA PRO A 330 -20.55 5.30 21.24
C PRO A 330 -20.42 4.05 22.15
N GLY A 331 -19.46 3.16 21.87
CA GLY A 331 -19.25 1.94 22.63
C GLY A 331 -18.40 2.11 23.88
N THR A 332 -17.86 0.99 24.37
CA THR A 332 -17.03 0.91 25.58
C THR A 332 -15.64 0.33 25.31
N GLU A 333 -15.29 0.08 24.06
CA GLU A 333 -13.99 -0.43 23.65
C GLU A 333 -12.97 0.70 23.48
N LYS A 334 -11.69 0.36 23.64
CA LYS A 334 -10.54 1.23 23.35
C LYS A 334 -9.82 0.76 22.09
N TYR A 335 -8.88 1.57 21.61
CA TYR A 335 -8.07 1.19 20.47
C TYR A 335 -7.18 -0.02 20.83
N SER A 336 -7.27 -1.06 20.03
CA SER A 336 -6.32 -2.17 20.03
C SER A 336 -6.36 -2.85 18.68
N ILE A 337 -5.28 -3.54 18.32
CA ILE A 337 -5.21 -4.33 17.09
C ILE A 337 -6.33 -5.38 17.08
N LYS A 338 -6.58 -6.05 18.20
CA LYS A 338 -7.67 -7.02 18.30
C LYS A 338 -9.03 -6.40 17.97
N ASN A 339 -9.39 -5.29 18.63
CA ASN A 339 -10.71 -4.67 18.43
C ASN A 339 -10.89 -4.14 17.00
N ALA A 340 -9.82 -3.62 16.39
CA ALA A 340 -9.80 -3.21 14.99
C ALA A 340 -10.13 -4.40 14.07
N ILE A 341 -9.42 -5.52 14.26
CA ILE A 341 -9.55 -6.71 13.43
C ILE A 341 -10.90 -7.39 13.63
N ASP A 342 -11.38 -7.48 14.86
CA ASP A 342 -12.74 -7.96 15.14
C ASP A 342 -13.80 -7.10 14.43
N SER A 343 -13.64 -5.77 14.46
CA SER A 343 -14.56 -4.87 13.78
C SER A 343 -14.60 -5.09 12.26
N TRP A 344 -13.45 -5.34 11.63
CA TRP A 344 -13.38 -5.63 10.20
C TRP A 344 -13.95 -7.01 9.83
N LEU A 345 -13.61 -8.04 10.60
CA LEU A 345 -13.96 -9.42 10.29
C LEU A 345 -15.36 -9.80 10.78
N ASP A 346 -15.63 -9.56 12.06
CA ASP A 346 -16.80 -10.07 12.76
C ASP A 346 -17.88 -8.99 12.92
N GLY A 347 -17.48 -7.72 12.82
CA GLY A 347 -18.36 -6.57 12.99
C GLY A 347 -18.47 -6.13 14.44
N ASN A 348 -19.11 -4.99 14.64
CA ASN A 348 -19.35 -4.45 15.98
C ASN A 348 -20.64 -3.64 16.02
N ALA A 349 -21.70 -4.27 16.54
CA ALA A 349 -23.03 -3.68 16.59
C ALA A 349 -23.09 -2.41 17.45
N ALA A 350 -22.26 -2.30 18.49
CA ALA A 350 -22.20 -1.10 19.32
C ALA A 350 -21.76 0.14 18.52
N TYR A 351 -20.96 -0.05 17.46
CA TYR A 351 -20.46 1.01 16.59
C TYR A 351 -21.19 1.07 15.24
N GLY A 352 -22.16 0.19 14.98
CA GLY A 352 -22.82 0.09 13.68
C GLY A 352 -21.91 -0.45 12.56
N ILE A 353 -20.92 -1.27 12.91
CA ILE A 353 -19.98 -1.89 11.98
C ILE A 353 -20.50 -3.27 11.58
N ALA A 354 -20.61 -3.51 10.28
CA ALA A 354 -21.19 -4.75 9.76
C ALA A 354 -20.25 -5.96 9.86
N GLY A 355 -18.93 -5.75 9.81
CA GLY A 355 -17.95 -6.83 9.68
C GLY A 355 -17.92 -7.40 8.27
N GLY A 356 -17.59 -8.67 8.14
CA GLY A 356 -17.68 -9.42 6.88
C GLY A 356 -16.51 -9.23 5.91
N PHE A 357 -15.46 -8.50 6.30
CA PHE A 357 -14.28 -8.38 5.42
C PHE A 357 -13.54 -9.74 5.33
N PRO A 358 -13.10 -10.19 4.14
CA PRO A 358 -12.40 -11.46 4.00
C PRO A 358 -11.04 -11.47 4.73
N ALA A 359 -10.89 -12.31 5.76
CA ALA A 359 -9.66 -12.40 6.56
C ALA A 359 -8.39 -12.59 5.71
N GLY A 360 -8.44 -13.49 4.72
CA GLY A 360 -7.31 -13.75 3.81
C GLY A 360 -6.94 -12.61 2.86
N LYS A 361 -7.62 -11.46 2.93
CA LYS A 361 -7.28 -10.21 2.23
C LYS A 361 -6.87 -9.09 3.18
N LEU A 362 -6.95 -9.29 4.49
CA LEU A 362 -6.69 -8.25 5.48
C LEU A 362 -5.26 -8.40 6.02
N THR A 363 -4.44 -7.35 5.95
CA THR A 363 -3.08 -7.33 6.51
C THR A 363 -3.02 -6.55 7.82
N LEU A 364 -2.09 -6.93 8.69
CA LEU A 364 -1.76 -6.19 9.91
C LEU A 364 -0.70 -5.14 9.62
N GLY A 365 -0.87 -3.94 10.17
CA GLY A 365 0.12 -2.86 10.13
C GLY A 365 1.28 -3.12 11.10
N TYR A 366 2.49 -2.75 10.67
CA TYR A 366 3.73 -2.79 11.42
C TYR A 366 4.49 -1.48 11.26
N GLU A 367 4.66 -0.78 12.36
CA GLU A 367 5.31 0.53 12.43
C GLU A 367 6.83 0.41 12.60
N PHE A 368 7.59 1.06 11.72
CA PHE A 368 9.05 1.20 11.81
C PHE A 368 9.48 2.53 12.43
N TYR A 369 8.55 3.18 13.12
CA TYR A 369 8.75 4.37 13.93
C TYR A 369 8.08 4.20 15.29
N TYR A 370 8.47 5.07 16.21
CA TYR A 370 8.08 5.04 17.61
C TYR A 370 7.41 6.35 17.97
N ARG A 371 6.34 6.27 18.76
CA ARG A 371 5.75 7.43 19.42
C ARG A 371 6.41 7.64 20.77
N GLY A 372 6.72 8.88 21.09
CA GLY A 372 7.54 9.19 22.26
C GLY A 372 7.19 10.48 22.99
N TRP A 373 7.43 10.48 24.29
CA TRP A 373 7.16 11.59 25.21
C TRP A 373 8.40 11.88 26.06
N LYS A 374 8.49 13.10 26.60
CA LYS A 374 9.56 13.53 27.52
C LYS A 374 9.01 14.01 28.86
N GLY A 375 9.90 14.06 29.85
CA GLY A 375 9.55 14.45 31.22
C GLY A 375 8.58 13.45 31.86
N VAL A 376 8.71 12.18 31.48
CA VAL A 376 7.85 11.10 31.93
C VAL A 376 8.44 10.53 33.23
N PRO A 377 7.71 10.57 34.36
CA PRO A 377 8.15 9.90 35.58
C PRO A 377 8.26 8.39 35.35
N ALA A 378 9.28 7.74 35.93
CA ALA A 378 9.41 6.29 35.80
C ALA A 378 8.22 5.55 36.45
N GLY A 379 7.74 6.03 37.60
CA GLY A 379 6.73 5.32 38.37
C GLY A 379 7.15 3.88 38.71
N THR A 380 6.17 3.00 38.90
CA THR A 380 6.38 1.54 39.08
C THR A 380 6.34 0.77 37.77
N THR A 381 5.98 1.43 36.67
CA THR A 381 5.72 0.85 35.35
C THR A 381 6.66 1.39 34.28
N HIS A 382 7.79 1.97 34.69
CA HIS A 382 8.82 2.51 33.80
C HIS A 382 8.24 3.43 32.71
N GLY A 383 7.44 4.40 33.12
CA GLY A 383 6.86 5.41 32.23
C GLY A 383 5.60 4.97 31.48
N LEU A 384 5.10 3.73 31.63
CA LEU A 384 3.82 3.32 31.03
C LEU A 384 2.63 3.87 31.84
N ALA A 385 1.63 4.43 31.16
CA ALA A 385 0.44 5.05 31.74
C ALA A 385 0.78 6.17 32.72
N GLN A 386 1.80 6.97 32.40
CA GLN A 386 2.27 8.09 33.21
C GLN A 386 1.98 9.43 32.53
N THR A 387 2.02 10.52 33.30
CA THR A 387 1.99 11.87 32.71
C THR A 387 3.29 12.17 31.96
N ALA A 388 3.22 13.14 31.05
CA ALA A 388 4.33 13.66 30.29
C ALA A 388 4.31 15.19 30.31
N THR A 389 5.44 15.79 29.95
CA THR A 389 5.55 17.26 29.75
C THR A 389 5.46 17.65 28.27
N GLY A 390 5.17 16.69 27.40
CA GLY A 390 5.03 16.87 25.96
C GLY A 390 5.77 15.82 25.13
N PRO A 391 5.84 16.03 23.81
CA PRO A 391 6.49 15.10 22.89
C PRO A 391 7.98 14.98 23.16
N SER A 392 8.53 13.78 22.90
CA SER A 392 9.96 13.57 22.78
C SER A 392 10.58 14.53 21.75
N GLY A 393 11.88 14.80 21.89
CA GLY A 393 12.58 15.69 20.96
C GLY A 393 12.57 15.14 19.53
N ALA A 394 12.45 16.02 18.53
CA ALA A 394 12.62 15.63 17.13
C ALA A 394 13.99 14.98 16.92
N ARG A 395 14.04 13.91 16.13
CA ARG A 395 15.29 13.22 15.79
C ARG A 395 15.79 13.65 14.39
N PRO A 396 17.08 13.44 14.05
CA PRO A 396 17.69 14.05 12.86
C PRO A 396 17.00 13.73 11.53
N THR A 397 16.40 12.56 11.41
CA THR A 397 15.77 12.03 10.19
C THR A 397 14.26 11.93 10.26
N SER A 398 13.65 11.69 11.43
CA SER A 398 12.19 11.80 11.59
C SER A 398 11.73 13.26 11.59
N GLN A 399 12.57 14.17 12.10
CA GLN A 399 12.39 15.63 12.09
C GLN A 399 11.07 16.14 12.69
N GLN A 400 10.34 15.29 13.41
CA GLN A 400 9.08 15.61 14.06
C GLN A 400 9.15 15.27 15.55
N ALA A 401 8.78 16.22 16.40
CA ALA A 401 8.70 15.97 17.83
C ALA A 401 7.65 14.89 18.12
N GLY A 402 7.98 13.96 19.02
CA GLY A 402 7.08 12.87 19.38
C GLY A 402 7.17 11.64 18.47
N ILE A 403 7.98 11.70 17.42
CA ILE A 403 8.21 10.58 16.49
C ILE A 403 9.71 10.33 16.34
N ALA A 404 10.12 9.07 16.44
CA ALA A 404 11.48 8.64 16.17
C ALA A 404 11.48 7.39 15.30
N ASN A 405 12.27 7.37 14.24
CA ASN A 405 12.47 6.16 13.44
C ASN A 405 13.20 5.10 14.27
N TYR A 406 12.97 3.81 13.98
CA TYR A 406 13.69 2.71 14.63
C TYR A 406 15.22 2.94 14.62
N LYS A 407 15.76 3.32 13.46
CA LYS A 407 17.19 3.59 13.26
C LYS A 407 17.78 4.71 14.13
N GLU A 408 16.94 5.58 14.71
CA GLU A 408 17.35 6.73 15.52
C GLU A 408 17.39 6.42 17.01
N LEU A 409 16.89 5.26 17.42
CA LEU A 409 16.77 4.86 18.81
C LEU A 409 17.81 3.82 19.24
N GLY A 410 18.96 3.79 18.55
CA GLY A 410 20.10 2.96 18.97
C GLY A 410 20.52 3.26 20.42
N GLY A 411 20.80 2.22 21.20
CA GLY A 411 21.00 2.26 22.64
C GLY A 411 19.71 2.31 23.48
N ILE A 412 18.53 2.35 22.83
CA ILE A 412 17.20 2.27 23.47
C ILE A 412 16.46 1.02 22.97
N VAL A 413 16.18 0.92 21.66
CA VAL A 413 15.37 -0.18 21.11
C VAL A 413 16.13 -1.50 20.97
N ASP A 414 17.45 -1.46 21.08
CA ASP A 414 18.37 -2.61 21.07
C ASP A 414 18.99 -2.87 22.46
N ASN A 415 18.48 -2.22 23.51
CA ASN A 415 19.02 -2.31 24.87
C ASN A 415 18.02 -2.94 25.84
N PRO A 416 18.18 -4.23 26.19
CA PRO A 416 17.27 -4.94 27.09
C PRO A 416 17.10 -4.32 28.48
N ALA A 417 18.05 -3.50 28.95
CA ALA A 417 17.97 -2.86 30.26
C ALA A 417 16.95 -1.70 30.33
N VAL A 418 16.53 -1.19 29.17
CA VAL A 418 15.55 -0.11 29.05
C VAL A 418 14.33 -0.52 28.21
N THR A 419 14.23 -1.80 27.88
CA THR A 419 13.08 -2.41 27.19
C THR A 419 12.18 -3.11 28.20
N PHE A 420 10.88 -2.83 28.12
CA PHE A 420 9.87 -3.35 29.02
C PHE A 420 8.71 -3.96 28.23
N TRP A 421 7.96 -4.83 28.89
CA TRP A 421 6.87 -5.61 28.28
C TRP A 421 5.58 -5.46 29.07
N ASP A 422 4.51 -5.09 28.39
CA ASP A 422 3.15 -5.16 28.91
C ASP A 422 2.52 -6.48 28.46
N ASP A 423 2.32 -7.39 29.40
CA ASP A 423 1.78 -8.72 29.09
C ASP A 423 0.29 -8.74 28.79
N GLN A 424 -0.47 -7.73 29.24
CA GLN A 424 -1.90 -7.64 28.91
C GLN A 424 -2.09 -7.13 27.49
N ALA A 425 -1.42 -6.04 27.14
CA ALA A 425 -1.48 -5.47 25.79
C ALA A 425 -0.67 -6.27 24.76
N LYS A 426 0.24 -7.14 25.22
CA LYS A 426 1.28 -7.80 24.40
C LYS A 426 2.07 -6.79 23.56
N ALA A 427 2.51 -5.73 24.23
CA ALA A 427 3.19 -4.60 23.62
C ALA A 427 4.49 -4.26 24.35
N SER A 428 5.46 -3.80 23.57
CA SER A 428 6.77 -3.39 24.08
C SER A 428 6.83 -1.88 24.20
N TYR A 429 7.56 -1.43 25.22
CA TYR A 429 7.82 -0.02 25.47
C TYR A 429 9.21 0.17 26.04
N PHE A 430 9.72 1.38 25.94
CA PHE A 430 11.11 1.70 26.21
C PHE A 430 11.16 2.95 27.06
N TYR A 431 11.98 2.91 28.12
CA TYR A 431 12.08 4.04 29.03
C TYR A 431 13.52 4.29 29.43
N LYS A 432 13.98 5.52 29.15
CA LYS A 432 15.35 5.95 29.45
C LYS A 432 15.37 7.43 29.74
N ASP A 433 16.00 7.81 30.85
CA ASP A 433 16.30 9.20 31.21
C ASP A 433 15.09 10.17 31.12
N GLY A 434 13.90 9.70 31.49
CA GLY A 434 12.67 10.50 31.46
C GLY A 434 12.00 10.59 30.08
N GLU A 435 12.50 9.88 29.07
CA GLU A 435 11.80 9.64 27.81
C GLU A 435 11.11 8.28 27.80
N PHE A 436 9.89 8.24 27.29
CA PHE A 436 9.13 7.02 27.03
C PHE A 436 8.92 6.88 25.53
N PHE A 437 9.15 5.68 24.98
CA PHE A 437 8.84 5.32 23.61
C PHE A 437 8.01 4.03 23.58
N THR A 438 7.13 3.91 22.59
CA THR A 438 6.37 2.68 22.31
C THR A 438 6.46 2.34 20.83
N GLY A 439 6.55 1.04 20.52
CA GLY A 439 6.66 0.54 19.17
C GLY A 439 7.07 -0.93 19.17
N LEU A 440 7.64 -1.39 18.06
CA LEU A 440 7.97 -2.80 17.88
C LEU A 440 9.25 -3.25 18.61
N ASP A 441 9.32 -4.54 18.90
CA ASP A 441 10.55 -5.27 19.15
C ASP A 441 10.33 -6.70 18.66
N GLN A 442 11.32 -7.58 18.84
CA GLN A 442 11.18 -8.97 18.42
C GLN A 442 9.98 -9.66 19.08
N LYS A 443 9.69 -9.36 20.35
CA LYS A 443 8.63 -10.01 21.11
C LYS A 443 7.24 -9.56 20.66
N SER A 444 7.02 -8.25 20.46
CA SER A 444 5.75 -7.72 19.96
C SER A 444 5.50 -8.09 18.50
N VAL A 445 6.56 -8.14 17.67
CA VAL A 445 6.48 -8.67 16.30
C VAL A 445 5.98 -10.13 16.31
N GLN A 446 6.60 -11.00 17.13
CA GLN A 446 6.18 -12.40 17.19
C GLN A 446 4.73 -12.55 17.65
N ALA A 447 4.33 -11.84 18.71
CA ALA A 447 2.96 -11.87 19.21
C ALA A 447 1.94 -11.41 18.15
N ARG A 448 2.26 -10.34 17.41
CA ARG A 448 1.39 -9.81 16.35
C ARG A 448 1.28 -10.77 15.17
N VAL A 449 2.37 -11.41 14.76
CA VAL A 449 2.37 -12.43 13.71
C VAL A 449 1.58 -13.67 14.13
N ASP A 450 1.77 -14.16 15.35
CA ASP A 450 1.03 -15.32 15.86
C ASP A 450 -0.48 -15.05 15.89
N TYR A 451 -0.87 -13.85 16.32
CA TYR A 451 -2.26 -13.40 16.27
C TYR A 451 -2.79 -13.35 14.82
N GLY A 452 -2.03 -12.76 13.88
CA GLY A 452 -2.43 -12.71 12.48
C GLY A 452 -2.63 -14.11 11.87
N LYS A 453 -1.74 -15.05 12.19
CA LYS A 453 -1.86 -16.46 11.79
C LYS A 453 -3.09 -17.12 12.41
N GLN A 454 -3.35 -16.90 13.69
CA GLN A 454 -4.52 -17.40 14.40
C GLN A 454 -5.83 -16.91 13.74
N ARG A 455 -5.84 -15.68 13.24
CA ARG A 455 -7.02 -15.06 12.60
C ARG A 455 -7.10 -15.29 11.09
N GLY A 456 -6.18 -16.05 10.49
CA GLY A 456 -6.19 -16.35 9.06
C GLY A 456 -5.98 -15.12 8.19
N LEU A 457 -5.22 -14.14 8.67
CA LEU A 457 -4.97 -12.87 7.98
C LEU A 457 -4.04 -13.05 6.77
N ALA A 458 -4.06 -12.07 5.87
CA ALA A 458 -3.29 -12.11 4.61
C ALA A 458 -1.77 -11.98 4.81
N GLY A 459 -1.34 -11.28 5.86
CA GLY A 459 0.07 -11.01 6.12
C GLY A 459 0.31 -9.65 6.78
N ALA A 460 1.37 -8.96 6.36
CA ALA A 460 1.82 -7.70 6.95
C ALA A 460 1.83 -6.55 5.92
N MET A 461 1.43 -5.38 6.39
CA MET A 461 1.77 -4.09 5.81
C MET A 461 2.74 -3.35 6.75
N MET A 462 3.79 -2.74 6.22
CA MET A 462 4.86 -2.10 6.99
C MET A 462 5.00 -0.62 6.63
N TYR A 463 4.92 0.26 7.65
CA TYR A 463 5.06 1.72 7.50
C TYR A 463 6.18 2.29 8.39
N SER A 464 7.20 2.92 7.83
CA SER A 464 7.64 2.82 6.44
C SER A 464 9.09 2.38 6.39
N LEU A 465 9.53 1.91 5.22
CA LEU A 465 10.89 1.39 5.03
C LEU A 465 11.97 2.42 5.41
N LEU A 466 11.64 3.71 5.36
CA LEU A 466 12.49 4.82 5.79
C LEU A 466 12.96 4.69 7.25
N GLY A 467 12.14 4.08 8.11
CA GLY A 467 12.42 3.95 9.54
C GLY A 467 13.49 2.93 9.90
N LEU A 468 13.82 2.02 8.97
CA LEU A 468 14.70 0.88 9.20
C LEU A 468 16.19 1.26 9.37
N ASP A 469 16.89 0.47 10.18
CA ASP A 469 18.33 0.46 10.28
C ASP A 469 18.98 -0.21 9.05
N ASP A 470 20.31 -0.09 8.93
CA ASP A 470 21.07 -0.69 7.82
C ASP A 470 20.95 -2.22 7.76
N LYS A 471 20.73 -2.86 8.92
CA LYS A 471 20.55 -4.32 9.02
C LYS A 471 19.12 -4.77 8.74
N THR A 472 18.17 -3.86 8.54
CA THR A 472 16.74 -4.14 8.30
C THR A 472 16.12 -5.02 9.38
N THR A 473 16.49 -4.76 10.64
CA THR A 473 16.26 -5.64 11.79
C THR A 473 14.78 -5.99 11.97
N LEU A 474 13.88 -5.00 12.06
CA LEU A 474 12.45 -5.25 12.24
C LEU A 474 11.82 -5.95 11.02
N LEU A 475 12.21 -5.57 9.80
CA LEU A 475 11.74 -6.24 8.58
C LEU A 475 12.15 -7.71 8.55
N ASN A 476 13.39 -8.03 8.94
CA ASN A 476 13.86 -9.41 9.02
C ASN A 476 13.11 -10.21 10.09
N GLN A 477 12.81 -9.61 11.23
CA GLN A 477 12.00 -10.24 12.28
C GLN A 477 10.59 -10.55 11.78
N ILE A 478 9.91 -9.58 11.14
CA ILE A 478 8.57 -9.77 10.58
C ILE A 478 8.59 -10.85 9.49
N SER A 479 9.54 -10.75 8.55
CA SER A 479 9.66 -11.70 7.44
C SER A 479 9.90 -13.12 7.95
N THR A 480 10.78 -13.29 8.95
CA THR A 480 11.10 -14.59 9.55
C THR A 480 9.90 -15.14 10.31
N ALA A 481 9.24 -14.32 11.14
CA ALA A 481 8.09 -14.74 11.93
C ALA A 481 6.91 -15.15 11.05
N LEU A 482 6.65 -14.43 9.95
CA LEU A 482 5.59 -14.78 8.99
C LEU A 482 5.89 -16.09 8.25
N GLY A 483 7.15 -16.34 7.92
CA GLY A 483 7.59 -17.45 7.06
C GLY A 483 7.82 -17.02 5.61
N GLY A 484 8.28 -17.97 4.77
CA GLY A 484 8.67 -17.71 3.38
C GLY A 484 7.52 -17.22 2.50
N SER A 485 7.79 -16.32 1.55
CA SER A 485 6.80 -15.59 0.74
C SER A 485 5.79 -16.49 0.01
N THR A 486 4.50 -16.21 0.20
CA THR A 486 3.38 -16.61 -0.64
C THR A 486 3.34 -15.59 -1.74
N GLN A 487 3.88 -15.97 -2.89
CA GLN A 487 3.82 -15.19 -4.11
C GLN A 487 2.35 -14.72 -4.31
N PRO A 488 2.10 -13.43 -4.58
CA PRO A 488 0.79 -12.97 -5.04
C PRO A 488 0.37 -13.85 -6.22
N PRO A 489 -0.94 -14.05 -6.48
CA PRO A 489 -1.40 -14.92 -7.55
C PRO A 489 -0.60 -14.63 -8.83
N ALA A 490 0.23 -15.60 -9.24
CA ALA A 490 0.97 -15.46 -10.48
C ALA A 490 -0.08 -15.25 -11.57
N THR A 491 0.10 -14.21 -12.39
CA THR A 491 -0.58 -14.19 -13.70
C THR A 491 -0.15 -15.49 -14.37
N PRO A 492 -1.08 -16.41 -14.72
CA PRO A 492 -0.69 -17.63 -15.38
C PRO A 492 0.07 -17.23 -16.64
N THR A 493 1.36 -17.54 -16.69
CA THR A 493 2.07 -17.57 -17.95
C THR A 493 1.30 -18.57 -18.80
N ALA A 494 0.82 -18.14 -19.97
CA ALA A 494 0.16 -19.05 -20.90
C ALA A 494 1.11 -20.24 -21.15
N THR A 495 0.77 -21.40 -20.61
CA THR A 495 1.39 -22.65 -21.00
C THR A 495 1.15 -22.77 -22.51
N PRO A 496 2.19 -22.89 -23.35
CA PRO A 496 1.97 -23.18 -24.76
C PRO A 496 1.15 -24.46 -24.84
N THR A 497 -0.05 -24.35 -25.42
CA THR A 497 -0.93 -25.49 -25.63
C THR A 497 -0.13 -26.56 -26.37
N PRO A 498 -0.01 -27.79 -25.85
CA PRO A 498 0.63 -28.86 -26.61
C PRO A 498 -0.18 -29.05 -27.89
N THR A 499 0.41 -28.68 -29.01
CA THR A 499 -0.18 -28.91 -30.33
C THR A 499 -0.42 -30.40 -30.45
N SER A 500 -1.69 -30.79 -30.63
CA SER A 500 -2.10 -32.16 -30.90
C SER A 500 -1.31 -32.70 -32.08
N THR A 501 -0.60 -33.81 -31.87
CA THR A 501 0.05 -34.57 -32.93
C THR A 501 -1.01 -34.97 -33.98
N PRO A 502 -0.89 -34.51 -35.24
CA PRO A 502 -1.78 -35.01 -36.28
C PRO A 502 -1.33 -36.40 -36.71
N THR A 503 -2.31 -37.32 -36.77
CA THR A 503 -2.24 -38.64 -37.39
C THR A 503 -1.75 -38.53 -38.85
N PRO A 504 -0.89 -39.45 -39.33
CA PRO A 504 -0.34 -39.36 -40.68
C PRO A 504 -1.41 -39.64 -41.74
N THR A 505 -1.67 -38.66 -42.60
CA THR A 505 -2.44 -38.84 -43.84
C THR A 505 -1.57 -38.45 -45.04
N ALA A 506 -1.72 -39.23 -46.10
CA ALA A 506 -0.85 -39.42 -47.24
C ALA A 506 -0.29 -38.15 -47.91
N THR A 507 0.98 -38.25 -48.29
CA THR A 507 1.76 -37.38 -49.16
C THR A 507 1.05 -37.06 -50.48
N PRO A 508 0.90 -35.78 -50.85
CA PRO A 508 0.85 -35.35 -52.24
C PRO A 508 2.22 -34.82 -52.67
N THR A 509 2.60 -35.26 -53.85
CA THR A 509 3.80 -34.96 -54.63
C THR A 509 4.08 -33.46 -54.79
N ALA A 510 5.37 -33.11 -54.77
CA ALA A 510 5.93 -31.79 -54.95
C ALA A 510 5.67 -31.16 -56.34
N THR A 511 5.54 -29.83 -56.35
CA THR A 511 5.77 -28.93 -57.50
C THR A 511 6.27 -27.57 -56.96
N PRO A 512 6.94 -26.70 -57.75
CA PRO A 512 8.30 -26.23 -57.45
C PRO A 512 8.36 -24.80 -56.90
N THR A 513 9.48 -24.50 -56.25
CA THR A 513 9.95 -23.20 -55.74
C THR A 513 9.90 -22.05 -56.75
N THR A 514 9.23 -20.96 -56.37
CA THR A 514 9.56 -19.60 -56.85
C THR A 514 10.60 -19.00 -55.90
N GLY A 515 11.86 -18.93 -56.32
CA GLY A 515 12.95 -18.36 -55.51
C GLY A 515 12.85 -16.85 -55.33
N CYS A 516 13.38 -16.35 -54.21
CA CYS A 516 13.56 -14.93 -53.93
C CYS A 516 14.26 -14.22 -55.10
N ALA A 517 13.63 -13.18 -55.67
CA ALA A 517 14.26 -12.32 -56.67
C ALA A 517 15.28 -11.31 -56.08
N ALA A 518 15.57 -11.38 -54.77
CA ALA A 518 16.50 -10.48 -54.07
C ALA A 518 17.83 -11.18 -53.74
N PRO A 519 18.99 -10.51 -53.91
CA PRO A 519 20.30 -11.06 -53.54
C PRO A 519 20.36 -11.48 -52.06
N ALA A 520 21.10 -12.53 -51.71
CA ALA A 520 21.28 -12.92 -50.32
C ALA A 520 21.96 -11.81 -49.51
N TYR A 521 21.56 -11.62 -48.24
CA TYR A 521 22.26 -10.72 -47.32
C TYR A 521 23.72 -11.17 -47.13
N VAL A 522 24.65 -10.22 -47.19
CA VAL A 522 26.09 -10.45 -47.02
C VAL A 522 26.62 -9.51 -45.94
N ALA A 523 27.07 -10.08 -44.82
CA ALA A 523 27.76 -9.33 -43.77
C ALA A 523 28.98 -8.58 -44.34
N GLY A 524 29.21 -7.37 -43.85
CA GLY A 524 30.26 -6.46 -44.32
C GLY A 524 29.85 -5.57 -45.50
N THR A 525 28.74 -5.88 -46.18
CA THR A 525 28.22 -5.06 -47.28
C THR A 525 27.45 -3.85 -46.75
N VAL A 526 27.63 -2.70 -47.40
CA VAL A 526 26.85 -1.49 -47.12
C VAL A 526 25.56 -1.52 -47.92
N TYR A 527 24.43 -1.32 -47.25
CA TYR A 527 23.10 -1.21 -47.85
C TYR A 527 22.54 0.19 -47.61
N THR A 528 22.00 0.83 -48.65
CA THR A 528 21.33 2.14 -48.54
C THR A 528 19.81 1.98 -48.49
N GLY A 529 19.11 3.03 -48.04
CA GLY A 529 17.65 3.03 -47.98
C GLY A 529 17.03 2.64 -49.33
N GLY A 530 16.23 1.57 -49.32
CA GLY A 530 15.64 0.97 -50.52
C GLY A 530 16.28 -0.33 -50.99
N SER A 531 17.46 -0.70 -50.50
CA SER A 531 18.13 -1.96 -50.85
C SER A 531 17.32 -3.18 -50.42
N GLU A 532 17.22 -4.19 -51.26
CA GLU A 532 16.47 -5.43 -50.97
C GLU A 532 17.39 -6.65 -50.92
N VAL A 533 17.19 -7.51 -49.92
CA VAL A 533 17.95 -8.76 -49.75
C VAL A 533 17.03 -9.93 -49.40
N SER A 534 17.49 -11.16 -49.65
CA SER A 534 16.91 -12.38 -49.10
C SER A 534 17.70 -12.86 -47.89
N HIS A 535 16.98 -13.24 -46.82
CA HIS A 535 17.59 -13.77 -45.61
C HIS A 535 16.58 -14.64 -44.84
N LYS A 536 16.99 -15.86 -44.46
CA LYS A 536 16.19 -16.83 -43.68
C LYS A 536 14.78 -17.10 -44.25
N GLY A 537 14.67 -17.22 -45.57
CA GLY A 537 13.39 -17.56 -46.21
C GLY A 537 12.41 -16.38 -46.32
N HIS A 538 12.92 -15.15 -46.21
CA HIS A 538 12.16 -13.91 -46.29
C HIS A 538 12.89 -12.87 -47.14
N LYS A 539 12.12 -11.96 -47.75
CA LYS A 539 12.63 -10.78 -48.44
C LYS A 539 12.61 -9.58 -47.51
N TRP A 540 13.69 -8.81 -47.47
CA TRP A 540 13.86 -7.67 -46.57
C TRP A 540 14.24 -6.41 -47.35
N LYS A 541 13.80 -5.24 -46.86
CA LYS A 541 14.14 -3.93 -47.41
C LYS A 541 14.78 -3.02 -46.37
N ALA A 542 15.96 -2.48 -46.67
CA ALA A 542 16.64 -1.52 -45.81
C ALA A 542 15.85 -0.19 -45.76
N GLN A 543 15.50 0.27 -44.57
CA GLN A 543 14.74 1.50 -44.36
C GLN A 543 15.65 2.74 -44.43
N TRP A 544 16.92 2.61 -44.07
CA TRP A 544 17.97 3.62 -44.17
C TRP A 544 19.35 2.96 -44.38
N TRP A 545 20.43 3.74 -44.34
CA TRP A 545 21.80 3.24 -44.49
C TRP A 545 22.17 2.25 -43.37
N THR A 546 22.83 1.14 -43.72
CA THR A 546 23.32 0.15 -42.76
C THR A 546 24.53 -0.65 -43.26
N GLN A 547 25.31 -1.17 -42.32
CA GLN A 547 26.37 -2.15 -42.52
C GLN A 547 26.41 -3.09 -41.30
N ASN A 548 26.43 -4.41 -41.52
CA ASN A 548 26.48 -5.45 -40.49
C ASN A 548 25.24 -5.63 -39.59
N GLU A 549 24.13 -4.95 -39.84
CA GLU A 549 22.87 -5.25 -39.13
C GLU A 549 22.11 -6.33 -39.88
N GLU A 550 21.92 -7.49 -39.25
CA GLU A 550 21.30 -8.67 -39.89
C GLU A 550 19.77 -8.52 -39.97
N PRO A 551 19.14 -8.75 -41.14
CA PRO A 551 17.69 -8.71 -41.28
C PRO A 551 16.95 -9.64 -40.30
N GLY A 552 15.91 -9.12 -39.64
CA GLY A 552 15.07 -9.86 -38.69
C GLY A 552 15.52 -9.83 -37.23
N THR A 553 16.57 -9.08 -36.87
CA THR A 553 17.10 -9.03 -35.48
C THR A 553 16.58 -7.87 -34.62
N THR A 554 15.96 -6.85 -35.23
CA THR A 554 15.65 -5.56 -34.57
C THR A 554 14.15 -5.22 -34.50
N GLY A 555 13.25 -6.15 -34.86
CA GLY A 555 11.79 -5.92 -34.84
C GLY A 555 11.28 -4.93 -35.90
N GLU A 556 10.01 -4.54 -35.84
CA GLU A 556 9.33 -3.71 -36.85
C GLU A 556 9.89 -2.28 -36.99
N TRP A 557 10.54 -1.77 -35.93
CA TRP A 557 11.19 -0.46 -35.88
C TRP A 557 12.68 -0.51 -36.27
N GLY A 558 13.15 -1.69 -36.67
CA GLY A 558 14.51 -1.96 -37.05
C GLY A 558 14.91 -1.48 -38.44
N VAL A 559 16.19 -1.62 -38.77
CA VAL A 559 16.74 -1.18 -40.06
C VAL A 559 16.16 -1.91 -41.26
N TRP A 560 15.69 -3.15 -41.06
CA TRP A 560 15.13 -3.99 -42.11
C TRP A 560 13.61 -4.16 -41.96
N LYS A 561 12.87 -3.85 -43.02
CA LYS A 561 11.44 -4.13 -43.15
C LYS A 561 11.23 -5.48 -43.82
N ASP A 562 10.48 -6.38 -43.19
CA ASP A 562 10.07 -7.66 -43.80
C ASP A 562 9.05 -7.41 -44.92
N LEU A 563 9.29 -8.00 -46.09
CA LEU A 563 8.43 -7.97 -47.26
C LEU A 563 7.68 -9.29 -47.49
N GLY A 564 7.87 -10.28 -46.61
CA GLY A 564 7.21 -11.57 -46.63
C GLY A 564 8.11 -12.72 -47.07
N ALA A 565 7.56 -13.93 -46.98
CA ALA A 565 8.27 -15.16 -47.27
C ALA A 565 8.72 -15.24 -48.74
N CYS A 566 9.95 -15.69 -48.95
CA CYS A 566 10.52 -16.12 -50.22
C CYS A 566 11.64 -17.14 -49.94
#